data_AF-A0AAW5SIE6-F1
#
_entry.id   AF-A0AAW5SIE6-F1
#
_cell.length_a   1.000
_cell.length_b   1.000
_cell.length_c   1.000
_cell.angle_alpha   90.00
_cell.angle_beta   90.00
_cell.angle_gamma   90.00
#
_symmetry.space_group_name_H-M   'P 1'
#
loop_
_entity.id
_entity.type
_entity.pdbx_description
1 polymer ?
#
loop_
_entity_poly.entity_id
_entity_poly.type
_entity_poly.pdbx_seq_one_letter_code
_entity_poly.pdbx_strand_id
1 'polypeptide(L)'
;MTTTTARSTTKLFIFNHPAAELLEEMPVDYYRECQITGAGSVEVHLDDHSTEIIAGTRYLPAEVEVVAVARNGVLQVLSTQAGGEPVVMREFSDWTSYTVRRRPRG
;
A
#
# COMPACT_ATOMS: atom_id res chain seq x y z
N MET A 1 13.45 -33.62 -3.93
CA MET A 1 13.21 -32.17 -4.08
C MET A 1 11.74 -31.93 -3.79
N THR A 2 11.41 -31.50 -2.58
CA THR A 2 10.06 -31.07 -2.23
C THR A 2 9.89 -29.65 -2.74
N THR A 3 9.11 -29.49 -3.81
CA THR A 3 8.64 -28.20 -4.28
C THR A 3 7.70 -27.66 -3.21
N THR A 4 8.22 -26.86 -2.27
CA THR A 4 7.39 -26.08 -1.38
C THR A 4 6.70 -25.05 -2.26
N THR A 5 5.42 -25.26 -2.55
CA THR A 5 4.56 -24.22 -3.11
C THR A 5 4.50 -23.12 -2.05
N ALA A 6 5.39 -22.13 -2.14
CA ALA A 6 5.32 -20.95 -1.30
C ALA A 6 3.93 -20.35 -1.53
N ARG A 7 3.09 -20.38 -0.50
CA ARG A 7 1.75 -19.79 -0.57
C ARG A 7 1.99 -18.28 -0.57
N SER A 8 1.96 -17.67 -1.76
CA SER A 8 1.97 -16.21 -1.91
C SER A 8 0.85 -15.66 -1.05
N THR A 9 1.21 -15.06 0.07
CA THR A 9 0.24 -14.52 1.02
C THR A 9 0.11 -13.04 0.69
N THR A 10 -1.10 -12.59 0.40
CA THR A 10 -1.37 -11.18 0.15
C THR A 10 -2.03 -10.58 1.38
N LYS A 11 -1.39 -9.58 1.98
CA LYS A 11 -2.01 -8.76 3.03
C LYS A 11 -2.40 -7.42 2.45
N LEU A 12 -3.60 -6.96 2.78
CA LEU A 12 -4.12 -5.68 2.30
C LEU A 12 -4.38 -4.78 3.48
N PHE A 13 -3.83 -3.59 3.43
CA PHE A 13 -3.86 -2.61 4.49
C PHE A 13 -4.59 -1.37 3.99
N ILE A 14 -5.72 -1.05 4.62
CA ILE A 14 -6.58 0.06 4.20
C ILE A 14 -6.63 1.11 5.29
N PHE A 15 -6.66 2.39 4.88
CA PHE A 15 -6.82 3.51 5.79
C PHE A 15 -7.81 4.55 5.24
N ASN A 16 -8.58 5.17 6.13
CA ASN A 16 -9.57 6.20 5.81
C ASN A 16 -9.10 7.63 6.14
N HIS A 17 -7.93 7.77 6.77
CA HIS A 17 -7.29 9.03 7.10
C HIS A 17 -5.76 8.86 7.15
N PRO A 18 -4.94 9.88 6.82
CA PRO A 18 -3.48 9.83 6.87
C PRO A 18 -2.93 9.66 8.31
N ALA A 19 -3.00 8.45 8.83
CA ALA A 19 -2.52 8.09 10.17
C ALA A 19 -2.16 6.60 10.19
N ALA A 20 -0.93 6.27 10.59
CA ALA A 20 -0.41 4.90 10.54
C ALA A 20 -1.20 3.96 11.46
N GLU A 21 -1.66 4.47 12.60
CA GLU A 21 -2.47 3.75 13.58
C GLU A 21 -3.87 3.36 13.06
N LEU A 22 -4.31 3.95 11.95
CA LEU A 22 -5.58 3.63 11.28
C LEU A 22 -5.40 2.68 10.11
N LEU A 23 -4.22 2.07 9.97
CA LEU A 23 -3.92 1.09 8.95
C LEU A 23 -4.46 -0.29 9.38
N GLU A 24 -5.54 -0.73 8.76
CA GLU A 24 -6.21 -1.98 9.12
C GLU A 24 -6.02 -3.06 8.04
N GLU A 25 -5.75 -4.30 8.47
CA GLU A 25 -5.73 -5.44 7.55
C GLU A 25 -7.17 -5.77 7.10
N MET A 26 -7.38 -5.85 5.79
CA MET A 26 -8.70 -6.01 5.18
C MET A 26 -8.74 -7.17 4.18
N PRO A 27 -9.92 -7.79 3.99
CA PRO A 27 -10.11 -8.79 2.95
C PRO A 27 -9.92 -8.22 1.53
N VAL A 28 -9.55 -9.09 0.60
CA VAL A 28 -9.33 -8.73 -0.82
C VAL A 28 -10.59 -8.15 -1.49
N ASP A 29 -11.78 -8.55 -1.05
CA ASP A 29 -13.04 -8.06 -1.62
C ASP A 29 -13.22 -6.55 -1.37
N TYR A 30 -12.84 -6.06 -0.18
CA TYR A 30 -12.93 -4.64 0.14
C TYR A 30 -11.91 -3.79 -0.63
N TYR A 31 -10.73 -4.35 -0.91
CA TYR A 31 -9.76 -3.69 -1.78
C TYR A 31 -10.25 -3.56 -3.22
N ARG A 32 -10.94 -4.58 -3.75
CA ARG A 32 -11.55 -4.48 -5.09
C ARG A 32 -12.56 -3.35 -5.17
N GLU A 33 -13.37 -3.16 -4.13
CA GLU A 33 -14.27 -2.00 -4.05
C GLU A 33 -13.49 -0.69 -4.07
N CYS A 34 -12.41 -0.57 -3.29
CA CYS A 34 -11.55 0.61 -3.27
C CYS A 34 -10.91 0.87 -4.65
N GLN A 35 -10.46 -0.18 -5.36
CA GLN A 35 -9.95 -0.08 -6.73
C GLN A 35 -11.01 0.41 -7.72
N ILE A 36 -12.23 -0.12 -7.65
CA ILE A 36 -13.35 0.29 -8.52
C ILE A 36 -13.66 1.77 -8.34
N THR A 37 -13.52 2.27 -7.11
CA THR A 37 -13.76 3.68 -6.77
C THR A 37 -12.58 4.62 -7.04
N GLY A 38 -11.48 4.09 -7.60
CA GLY A 38 -10.30 4.88 -7.97
C GLY A 38 -9.40 5.27 -6.80
N ALA A 39 -9.42 4.53 -5.68
CA ALA A 39 -8.51 4.79 -4.58
C ALA A 39 -7.05 4.48 -4.94
N GLY A 40 -6.12 5.33 -4.48
CA GLY A 40 -4.69 5.12 -4.66
C GLY A 40 -4.17 3.93 -3.85
N SER A 41 -3.20 3.20 -4.39
CA SER A 41 -2.55 2.08 -3.68
C SER A 41 -1.09 1.86 -4.11
N VAL A 42 -0.32 1.25 -3.23
CA VAL A 42 1.05 0.78 -3.46
C VAL A 42 1.11 -0.72 -3.18
N GLU A 43 1.76 -1.46 -4.07
CA GLU A 43 1.96 -2.90 -3.96
C GLU A 43 3.46 -3.20 -3.77
N VAL A 44 3.79 -3.84 -2.65
CA VAL A 44 5.15 -4.20 -2.24
C VAL A 44 5.31 -5.70 -2.27
N HIS A 45 6.32 -6.19 -2.98
CA HIS A 45 6.64 -7.62 -3.05
C HIS A 45 7.83 -7.91 -2.13
N LEU A 46 7.63 -8.81 -1.18
CA LEU A 46 8.63 -9.19 -0.18
C LEU A 46 9.45 -10.39 -0.63
N ASP A 47 10.59 -10.59 0.02
CA ASP A 47 11.57 -11.65 -0.28
C ASP A 47 11.02 -13.06 -0.02
N ASP A 48 10.08 -13.19 0.93
CA ASP A 48 9.34 -14.42 1.23
C ASP A 48 8.25 -14.76 0.19
N HIS A 49 8.21 -14.03 -0.92
CA HIS A 49 7.18 -14.11 -1.97
C HIS A 49 5.77 -13.71 -1.51
N SER A 50 5.64 -13.07 -0.35
CA SER A 50 4.40 -12.40 0.04
C SER A 50 4.27 -11.03 -0.63
N THR A 51 3.02 -10.55 -0.69
CA THR A 51 2.71 -9.22 -1.23
C THR A 51 1.95 -8.43 -0.17
N GLU A 52 2.33 -7.18 0.03
CA GLU A 52 1.58 -6.25 0.85
C GLU A 52 1.07 -5.09 0.00
N ILE A 53 -0.24 -4.85 0.10
CA ILE A 53 -0.90 -3.76 -0.60
C ILE A 53 -1.35 -2.74 0.43
N ILE A 54 -0.91 -1.50 0.28
CA ILE A 54 -1.34 -0.38 1.11
C ILE A 54 -2.23 0.49 0.24
N ALA A 55 -3.47 0.70 0.63
CA ALA A 55 -4.41 1.50 -0.15
C ALA A 55 -5.24 2.45 0.71
N GLY A 56 -5.61 3.56 0.11
CA GLY A 56 -6.60 4.46 0.69
C GLY A 56 -8.03 3.94 0.51
N THR A 57 -8.98 4.47 1.27
CA THR A 57 -10.41 4.28 0.97
C THR A 57 -10.92 5.26 -0.08
N ARG A 58 -12.09 4.97 -0.64
CA ARG A 58 -12.85 5.90 -1.51
C ARG A 58 -13.20 7.24 -0.85
N TYR A 59 -13.22 7.27 0.48
CA TYR A 59 -13.59 8.44 1.28
C TYR A 59 -12.42 9.40 1.49
N LEU A 60 -11.20 9.01 1.11
CA LEU A 60 -10.08 9.95 1.16
C LEU A 60 -10.31 11.13 0.20
N PRO A 61 -9.97 12.35 0.63
CA PRO A 61 -9.95 13.51 -0.25
C PRO A 61 -9.15 13.25 -1.54
N ALA A 62 -9.54 13.87 -2.64
CA ALA A 62 -8.95 13.59 -3.96
C ALA A 62 -7.48 13.99 -4.05
N GLU A 63 -7.07 14.95 -3.23
CA GLU A 63 -5.69 15.41 -3.10
C GLU A 63 -4.78 14.46 -2.30
N VAL A 64 -5.33 13.39 -1.72
CA VAL A 64 -4.55 12.38 -1.00
C VAL A 64 -4.04 11.32 -1.97
N GLU A 65 -2.72 11.19 -2.06
CA GLU A 65 -2.04 10.14 -2.82
C GLU A 65 -1.37 9.13 -1.88
N VAL A 66 -1.25 7.89 -2.37
CA VAL A 66 -0.44 6.84 -1.75
C VAL A 66 0.81 6.66 -2.60
N VAL A 67 1.99 6.86 -2.01
CA VAL A 67 3.26 6.83 -2.73
C VAL A 67 4.29 5.97 -2.03
N ALA A 68 5.20 5.39 -2.80
CA ALA A 68 6.32 4.61 -2.27
C ALA A 68 7.62 5.40 -2.47
N VAL A 69 8.40 5.57 -1.41
CA VAL A 69 9.68 6.29 -1.43
C VAL A 69 10.74 5.45 -0.75
N ALA A 70 11.88 5.26 -1.42
CA ALA A 70 13.05 4.64 -0.80
C ALA A 70 13.92 5.72 -0.15
N ARG A 71 14.14 5.64 1.16
CA ARG A 71 15.00 6.57 1.93
C ARG A 71 15.85 5.80 2.92
N ASN A 72 17.16 6.06 2.92
CA ASN A 72 18.13 5.42 3.83
C ASN A 72 18.07 3.88 3.84
N GLY A 73 17.79 3.27 2.68
CA GLY A 73 17.68 1.80 2.57
C GLY A 73 16.31 1.23 2.98
N VAL A 74 15.39 2.05 3.48
CA VAL A 74 14.04 1.64 3.87
C VAL A 74 13.03 2.11 2.80
N LEU A 75 12.15 1.21 2.36
CA LEU A 75 11.01 1.59 1.54
C LEU A 75 9.88 2.05 2.48
N GLN A 76 9.46 3.29 2.30
CA GLN A 76 8.36 3.88 3.05
C GLN A 76 7.17 4.02 2.11
N VAL A 77 6.01 3.54 2.54
CA VAL A 77 4.73 3.87 1.91
C VAL A 77 4.13 5.05 2.65
N LEU A 78 3.91 6.15 1.93
CA LEU A 78 3.45 7.41 2.46
C LEU A 78 2.03 7.71 1.98
N SER A 79 1.25 8.35 2.84
CA SER A 79 0.07 9.12 2.45
C SER A 79 0.50 10.58 2.33
N THR A 80 0.30 11.18 1.16
CA THR A 80 0.67 12.58 0.88
C THR A 80 -0.56 13.39 0.53
N GLN A 81 -0.64 14.63 1.01
CA GLN A 81 -1.69 15.58 0.64
C GLN A 81 -1.05 16.86 0.09
N ALA A 82 -1.66 17.49 -0.92
CA ALA A 82 -1.19 18.78 -1.43
C ALA A 82 -1.14 19.83 -0.30
N GLY A 83 0.06 20.36 -0.02
CA GLY A 83 0.29 21.34 1.05
C GLY A 83 0.36 20.76 2.47
N GLY A 84 0.27 19.44 2.63
CA GLY A 84 0.41 18.75 3.91
C GLY A 84 1.74 18.01 4.04
N GLU A 85 2.13 17.71 5.28
CA GLU A 85 3.29 16.86 5.56
C GLU A 85 2.99 15.39 5.19
N PRO A 86 3.91 14.68 4.53
CA PRO A 86 3.77 13.26 4.26
C PRO A 86 3.67 12.43 5.56
N VAL A 87 2.71 11.52 5.60
CA VAL A 87 2.54 10.57 6.72
C VAL A 87 3.05 9.21 6.31
N VAL A 88 4.00 8.66 7.06
CA VAL A 88 4.48 7.28 6.86
C VAL A 88 3.39 6.32 7.30
N MET A 89 2.83 5.56 6.37
CA MET A 89 1.82 4.54 6.65
C MET A 89 2.48 3.21 7.00
N ARG A 90 3.58 2.87 6.32
CA ARG A 90 4.31 1.61 6.54
C ARG A 90 5.76 1.70 6.10
N GLU A 91 6.62 0.96 6.78
CA GLU A 91 8.04 0.82 6.44
C GLU A 91 8.39 -0.62 6.13
N PHE A 92 9.29 -0.80 5.18
CA PHE A 92 9.83 -2.08 4.76
C PHE A 92 11.35 -1.97 4.70
N SER A 93 12.03 -2.64 5.64
CA SER A 93 13.49 -2.65 5.70
C SER A 93 14.11 -3.69 4.78
N ASP A 94 13.40 -4.78 4.51
CA ASP A 94 13.89 -5.95 3.75
C ASP A 94 13.36 -5.99 2.31
N TRP A 95 13.02 -4.83 1.75
CA TRP A 95 12.42 -4.75 0.42
C TRP A 95 13.45 -5.02 -0.68
N THR A 96 13.05 -5.83 -1.66
CA THR A 96 13.89 -6.17 -2.82
C THR A 96 13.27 -5.76 -4.16
N SER A 97 11.94 -5.55 -4.20
CA SER A 97 11.25 -4.99 -5.36
C SER A 97 9.90 -4.37 -4.96
N TYR A 98 9.50 -3.28 -5.62
CA TYR A 98 8.16 -2.71 -5.47
C TYR A 98 7.61 -2.31 -6.84
N THR A 99 6.30 -2.37 -6.99
CA THR A 99 5.63 -1.87 -8.20
C THR A 99 4.60 -0.83 -7.79
N VAL A 100 4.82 0.42 -8.19
CA VAL A 100 3.80 1.47 -8.03
C VAL A 100 2.86 1.40 -9.23
N ARG A 101 1.67 0.83 -9.06
CA ARG A 101 0.59 0.96 -10.04
C ARG A 101 -0.25 2.19 -9.71
N ARG A 102 0.16 3.34 -10.26
CA ARG A 102 -0.67 4.54 -10.24
C ARG A 102 -1.81 4.38 -11.25
N ARG A 103 -3.05 4.36 -10.74
CA ARG A 103 -4.21 4.78 -11.54
C ARG A 103 -4.58 6.19 -11.10
N PRO A 104 -4.47 7.20 -11.98
CA PRO A 104 -5.09 8.50 -11.73
C PRO A 104 -6.58 8.29 -11.49
N ARG A 105 -7.15 8.99 -10.51
CA ARG A 105 -8.59 8.97 -10.24
C ARG A 105 -9.33 9.44 -11.51
N GLY A 106 -10.31 8.66 -11.96
CA GLY A 106 -11.19 8.99 -13.08
C GLY A 106 -12.43 9.74 -12.62
#